data_AF-A0A6G7WGT3-F1
#
_entry.id   AF-A0A6G7WGT3-F1
#
_cell.length_a   1.000
_cell.length_b   1.000
_cell.length_c   1.000
_cell.angle_alpha   90.00
_cell.angle_beta   90.00
_cell.angle_gamma   90.00
#
_symmetry.space_group_name_H-M   'P 1'
#
loop_
_entity.id
_entity.type
_entity.pdbx_description
1 polymer ?
#
loop_
_entity_poly.entity_id
_entity_poly.type
_entity_poly.pdbx_seq_one_letter_code
_entity_poly.pdbx_strand_id
1 'polypeptide(L)'
;MSTKRFDAKHIALLSILVALNYVGRVVFQFLPNVQPMTAILLILTLYLGVWDGLIVATLSLILSNMILGMGPWTFAQLFSYAVIILFTGFILRPIHSRRTKWIFVIFALLSGFFYGFVISLVSYRTYGMTNFWVYYSVGLPFDFAHALGNAGFYIILEPILRPLFEKLLKERTPNKKEAGI
;
A
#
# COMPACT_ATOMS: atom_id res chain seq x y z
N MET A 1 5.44 31.18 -1.01
CA MET A 1 6.27 30.38 -0.08
C MET A 1 6.60 29.07 -0.79
N SER A 2 7.84 28.88 -1.24
CA SER A 2 8.24 27.72 -2.06
C SER A 2 8.18 26.45 -1.23
N THR A 3 7.10 25.69 -1.37
CA THR A 3 6.97 24.35 -0.81
C THR A 3 7.86 23.42 -1.63
N LYS A 4 9.13 23.27 -1.25
CA LYS A 4 9.96 22.19 -1.82
C LYS A 4 9.31 20.86 -1.45
N ARG A 5 8.51 20.32 -2.37
CA ARG A 5 7.81 19.03 -2.28
C ARG A 5 8.75 17.88 -1.90
N PHE A 6 10.05 18.03 -2.18
CA PHE A 6 11.12 17.09 -1.90
C PHE A 6 12.25 17.77 -1.10
N ASP A 7 12.01 18.01 0.18
CA ASP A 7 13.09 18.31 1.12
C ASP A 7 13.81 17.02 1.57
N ALA A 8 15.05 17.12 2.03
CA ALA A 8 15.87 15.97 2.46
C ALA A 8 15.15 15.09 3.49
N LYS A 9 14.46 15.70 4.46
CA LYS A 9 13.65 14.97 5.46
C LYS A 9 12.51 14.18 4.81
N HIS A 10 11.90 14.73 3.75
CA HIS A 10 10.84 14.01 3.03
C HIS A 10 11.39 12.80 2.30
N ILE A 11 12.47 12.98 1.55
CA ILE A 11 13.09 11.90 0.78
C ILE A 11 13.55 10.78 1.73
N ALA A 12 14.13 11.13 2.88
CA ALA A 12 14.53 10.18 3.91
C ALA A 12 13.32 9.38 4.44
N LEU A 13 12.20 10.04 4.72
CA LEU A 13 10.97 9.37 5.15
C LEU A 13 10.46 8.37 4.10
N LEU A 14 10.33 8.81 2.83
CA LEU A 14 9.88 7.92 1.76
C LEU A 14 10.82 6.72 1.60
N SER A 15 12.12 6.95 1.72
CA SER A 15 13.14 5.88 1.66
C SER A 15 12.98 4.86 2.79
N ILE A 16 12.72 5.31 4.02
CA ILE A 16 12.45 4.42 5.17
C ILE A 16 11.16 3.63 4.96
N LEU A 17 10.10 4.24 4.42
CA LEU A 17 8.84 3.54 4.12
C LEU A 17 9.01 2.52 2.99
N VAL A 18 9.85 2.82 1.99
CA VAL A 18 10.23 1.87 0.94
C VAL A 18 10.98 0.69 1.55
N ALA A 19 11.97 0.95 2.40
CA ALA A 19 12.71 -0.09 3.10
C ALA A 19 11.80 -0.95 3.99
N LEU A 20 10.86 -0.34 4.72
CA LEU A 20 9.88 -1.04 5.55
C LEU A 20 9.00 -1.99 4.72
N ASN A 21 8.49 -1.54 3.59
CA ASN A 21 7.71 -2.38 2.68
C ASN A 21 8.55 -3.51 2.08
N TYR A 22 9.76 -3.19 1.63
CA TYR A 22 10.69 -4.17 1.07
C TYR A 22 11.02 -5.27 2.09
N VAL A 23 11.46 -4.91 3.30
CA VAL A 23 11.77 -5.86 4.37
C VAL A 23 10.51 -6.62 4.77
N GLY A 24 9.37 -5.96 4.90
CA GLY A 24 8.09 -6.61 5.18
C GLY A 24 7.74 -7.68 4.16
N ARG A 25 7.95 -7.45 2.86
CA ARG A 25 7.71 -8.48 1.83
C ARG A 25 8.69 -9.65 1.96
N VAL A 26 9.96 -9.36 2.18
CA VAL A 26 11.02 -10.39 2.27
C VAL A 26 10.89 -11.24 3.52
N VAL A 27 10.65 -10.64 4.69
CA VAL A 27 10.52 -11.37 5.96
C VAL A 27 9.29 -12.26 5.96
N PHE A 28 8.17 -11.80 5.40
CA PHE A 28 6.92 -12.55 5.38
C PHE A 28 6.80 -13.52 4.18
N GLN A 29 7.86 -13.72 3.39
CA GLN A 29 7.82 -14.62 2.22
C GLN A 29 7.46 -16.08 2.57
N PHE A 30 7.68 -16.50 3.83
CA PHE A 30 7.32 -17.84 4.31
C PHE A 30 5.80 -18.05 4.43
N LEU A 31 5.02 -16.96 4.51
CA LEU A 31 3.56 -17.03 4.44
C LEU A 31 3.10 -16.73 3.01
N PRO A 32 2.42 -17.67 2.34
CA PRO A 32 2.00 -17.47 0.96
C PRO A 32 1.00 -16.31 0.88
N ASN A 33 1.36 -15.27 0.12
CA ASN A 33 0.56 -14.07 -0.14
C ASN A 33 0.14 -13.25 1.10
N VAL A 34 0.71 -13.50 2.29
CA VAL A 34 0.44 -12.67 3.48
C VAL A 34 1.61 -11.74 3.72
N GLN A 35 1.48 -10.48 3.30
CA GLN A 35 2.54 -9.47 3.42
C GLN A 35 1.98 -8.13 3.91
N PRO A 36 2.73 -7.34 4.69
CA PRO A 36 2.23 -6.09 5.26
C PRO A 36 2.14 -4.92 4.26
N MET A 37 2.59 -5.12 3.01
CA MET A 37 2.78 -4.03 2.04
C MET A 37 1.50 -3.22 1.82
N THR A 38 0.39 -3.87 1.49
CA THR A 38 -0.87 -3.19 1.21
C THR A 38 -1.33 -2.34 2.38
N ALA A 39 -1.25 -2.87 3.61
CA ALA A 39 -1.63 -2.13 4.81
C ALA A 39 -0.77 -0.87 5.00
N ILE A 40 0.55 -0.98 4.86
CA ILE A 40 1.47 0.16 4.96
C ILE A 40 1.15 1.21 3.89
N LEU A 41 0.92 0.80 2.65
CA LEU A 41 0.56 1.69 1.54
C LEU A 41 -0.77 2.42 1.76
N LEU A 42 -1.78 1.73 2.31
CA LEU A 42 -3.06 2.35 2.64
C LEU A 42 -2.88 3.41 3.72
N ILE A 43 -2.25 3.05 4.84
CA ILE A 43 -2.03 3.98 5.96
C ILE A 43 -1.23 5.18 5.46
N LEU A 44 -0.08 4.97 4.82
CA LEU A 44 0.76 6.08 4.36
C LEU A 44 0.02 7.00 3.38
N THR A 45 -0.84 6.45 2.50
CA THR A 45 -1.62 7.25 1.54
C THR A 45 -2.69 8.09 2.23
N LEU A 46 -3.32 7.58 3.29
CA LEU A 46 -4.28 8.34 4.09
C LEU A 46 -3.61 9.57 4.74
N TYR A 47 -2.39 9.43 5.26
CA TYR A 47 -1.69 10.53 5.92
C TYR A 47 -0.95 11.45 4.93
N LEU A 48 -0.09 10.90 4.08
CA LEU A 48 0.83 11.66 3.22
C LEU A 48 0.23 12.02 1.85
N GLY A 49 -0.67 11.18 1.33
CA GLY A 49 -1.40 11.41 0.08
C GLY A 49 -0.96 10.53 -1.09
N VAL A 50 -1.61 10.73 -2.24
CA VAL A 50 -1.48 9.87 -3.43
C VAL A 50 -0.05 9.79 -3.96
N TRP A 51 0.63 10.92 -4.12
CA TRP A 51 1.96 10.96 -4.73
C TRP A 51 3.00 10.18 -3.92
N ASP A 52 3.00 10.36 -2.60
CA ASP A 52 3.90 9.65 -1.70
C ASP A 52 3.56 8.15 -1.68
N GLY A 53 2.28 7.80 -1.71
CA GLY A 53 1.80 6.43 -1.90
C GLY A 53 2.34 5.77 -3.15
N LEU A 54 2.20 6.42 -4.31
CA LEU A 54 2.63 5.88 -5.61
C LEU A 54 4.15 5.72 -5.68
N ILE A 55 4.91 6.68 -5.15
CA ILE A 55 6.38 6.59 -5.09
C ILE A 55 6.79 5.40 -4.23
N VAL A 56 6.27 5.30 -3.00
CA VAL A 56 6.63 4.21 -2.09
C VAL A 56 6.22 2.86 -2.67
N ALA A 57 5.02 2.74 -3.25
CA ALA A 57 4.57 1.48 -3.85
C ALA A 57 5.45 1.02 -5.00
N THR A 58 5.75 1.93 -5.94
CA THR A 58 6.54 1.62 -7.13
C THR A 58 7.95 1.18 -6.75
N LEU A 59 8.63 1.96 -5.92
CA LEU A 59 9.99 1.65 -5.50
C LEU A 59 10.05 0.37 -4.66
N SER A 60 9.14 0.19 -3.70
CA SER A 60 9.09 -1.03 -2.88
C SER A 60 8.86 -2.28 -3.72
N LEU A 61 7.97 -2.19 -4.71
CA LEU A 61 7.66 -3.32 -5.57
C LEU A 61 8.83 -3.69 -6.46
N ILE A 62 9.45 -2.70 -7.13
CA ILE A 62 10.61 -2.95 -8.00
C ILE A 62 11.74 -3.58 -7.19
N LEU A 63 12.11 -2.96 -6.06
CA LEU A 63 13.22 -3.43 -5.24
C LEU A 63 12.97 -4.83 -4.65
N SER A 64 11.77 -5.09 -4.16
CA SER A 64 11.46 -6.41 -3.60
C SER A 64 11.35 -7.49 -4.68
N ASN A 65 10.82 -7.17 -5.86
CA ASN A 65 10.75 -8.12 -6.98
C ASN A 65 12.12 -8.40 -7.59
N MET A 66 13.14 -7.55 -7.40
CA MET A 66 14.52 -7.92 -7.75
C MET A 66 15.02 -9.15 -6.96
N ILE A 67 14.48 -9.39 -5.76
CA ILE A 67 14.81 -10.56 -4.93
C ILE A 67 13.76 -11.66 -5.08
N LEU A 68 12.48 -11.31 -5.00
CA LEU A 68 11.37 -12.27 -5.04
C LEU A 68 11.06 -12.78 -6.46
N GLY A 69 11.70 -12.21 -7.47
CA GLY A 69 11.49 -12.54 -8.88
C GLY A 69 10.65 -11.49 -9.61
N MET A 70 11.08 -11.17 -10.84
CA MET A 70 10.34 -10.34 -11.77
C MET A 70 9.61 -11.20 -12.80
N GLY A 71 8.44 -10.73 -13.22
CA GLY A 71 7.69 -11.34 -14.31
C GLY A 71 6.48 -10.49 -14.72
N PRO A 72 5.59 -11.02 -15.57
CA PRO A 72 4.40 -10.31 -16.03
C PRO A 72 3.49 -9.84 -14.88
N TRP A 73 3.51 -10.56 -13.75
CA TRP A 73 2.80 -10.14 -12.54
C TRP A 73 3.28 -8.79 -12.03
N THR A 74 4.54 -8.39 -12.20
CA THR A 74 5.03 -7.08 -11.73
C THR A 74 4.21 -5.92 -12.31
N PHE A 75 3.80 -6.00 -13.58
CA PHE A 75 2.95 -4.98 -14.19
C PHE A 75 1.54 -4.97 -13.61
N ALA A 76 0.96 -6.16 -13.40
CA ALA A 76 -0.33 -6.31 -12.74
C ALA A 76 -0.29 -5.75 -11.31
N GLN A 77 0.79 -6.02 -10.56
CA GLN A 77 1.02 -5.49 -9.22
C GLN A 77 1.11 -3.96 -9.20
N LEU A 78 1.90 -3.36 -10.11
CA LEU A 78 1.99 -1.90 -10.23
C LEU A 78 0.62 -1.29 -10.50
N PHE A 79 -0.13 -1.86 -11.44
CA PHE A 79 -1.48 -1.40 -11.78
C PHE A 79 -2.43 -1.52 -10.58
N SER A 80 -2.47 -2.68 -9.92
CA SER A 80 -3.33 -2.90 -8.75
C SER A 80 -3.02 -1.92 -7.63
N TYR A 81 -1.75 -1.74 -7.28
CA TYR A 81 -1.37 -0.79 -6.24
C TYR A 81 -1.67 0.66 -6.63
N ALA A 82 -1.48 1.04 -7.89
CA ALA A 82 -1.85 2.37 -8.37
C ALA A 82 -3.34 2.63 -8.18
N VAL A 83 -4.22 1.71 -8.59
CA VAL A 83 -5.67 1.83 -8.40
C VAL A 83 -6.04 1.91 -6.92
N ILE A 84 -5.47 1.04 -6.09
CA ILE A 84 -5.71 1.03 -4.64
C ILE A 84 -5.31 2.38 -4.01
N ILE A 85 -4.15 2.93 -4.38
CA ILE A 85 -3.64 4.19 -3.86
C ILE A 85 -4.46 5.38 -4.34
N LEU A 86 -4.84 5.43 -5.61
CA LEU A 86 -5.68 6.47 -6.16
C LEU A 86 -7.04 6.48 -5.46
N PHE A 87 -7.67 5.31 -5.29
CA PHE A 87 -8.93 5.19 -4.57
C PHE A 87 -8.78 5.63 -3.11
N THR A 88 -7.72 5.19 -2.43
CA THR A 88 -7.44 5.56 -1.04
C THR A 88 -7.29 7.07 -0.90
N GLY A 89 -6.48 7.69 -1.74
CA GLY A 89 -6.16 9.11 -1.63
C GLY A 89 -7.28 10.04 -2.08
N PHE A 90 -8.12 9.65 -3.06
CA PHE A 90 -9.22 10.49 -3.54
C PHE A 90 -10.55 10.24 -2.83
N ILE A 91 -10.83 9.00 -2.42
CA ILE A 91 -12.14 8.63 -1.84
C ILE A 91 -12.07 8.46 -0.32
N LEU A 92 -11.07 7.76 0.19
CA LEU A 92 -11.01 7.40 1.62
C LEU A 92 -10.33 8.46 2.48
N ARG A 93 -9.30 9.11 1.96
CA ARG A 93 -8.57 10.16 2.68
C ARG A 93 -9.45 11.34 3.09
N PRO A 94 -10.36 11.89 2.25
CA PRO A 94 -11.22 13.01 2.66
C PRO A 94 -12.17 12.68 3.83
N ILE A 95 -12.53 11.42 3.99
CA ILE A 95 -13.43 10.95 5.06
C ILE A 95 -12.67 10.38 6.26
N HIS A 96 -11.32 10.36 6.22
CA HIS A 96 -10.49 9.63 7.18
C HIS A 96 -10.72 10.05 8.64
N SER A 97 -10.77 11.36 8.90
CA SER A 97 -10.95 11.90 10.26
C SER A 97 -12.37 11.77 10.82
N ARG A 98 -13.36 11.44 9.98
CA ARG A 98 -14.78 11.46 10.33
C ARG A 98 -15.42 10.09 10.43
N ARG A 99 -14.66 9.03 10.15
CA ARG A 99 -15.18 7.67 10.01
C ARG A 99 -14.48 6.69 10.93
N THR A 100 -15.15 5.57 11.18
CA THR A 100 -14.61 4.51 12.02
C THR A 100 -13.45 3.81 11.32
N LYS A 101 -12.48 3.33 12.10
CA LYS A 101 -11.32 2.58 11.59
C LYS A 101 -11.73 1.36 10.74
N TRP A 102 -12.90 0.79 11.03
CA TRP A 102 -13.43 -0.40 10.36
C TRP A 102 -13.67 -0.21 8.86
N ILE A 103 -13.99 1.00 8.40
CA ILE A 103 -14.12 1.25 6.95
C ILE A 103 -12.79 0.99 6.24
N PHE A 104 -11.67 1.41 6.84
CA PHE A 104 -10.35 1.21 6.25
C PHE A 104 -9.88 -0.24 6.38
N VAL A 105 -10.24 -0.94 7.45
CA VAL A 105 -10.00 -2.39 7.60
C VAL A 105 -10.75 -3.18 6.53
N ILE A 106 -12.03 -2.90 6.32
CA ILE A 106 -12.84 -3.54 5.27
C ILE A 106 -12.24 -3.20 3.90
N PHE A 107 -11.81 -1.96 3.68
CA PHE A 107 -11.16 -1.61 2.43
C PHE A 107 -9.83 -2.34 2.22
N ALA A 108 -9.02 -2.53 3.27
CA ALA A 108 -7.80 -3.34 3.22
C ALA A 108 -8.07 -4.81 2.89
N LEU A 109 -9.19 -5.34 3.37
CA LEU A 109 -9.65 -6.69 3.03
C LEU A 109 -10.06 -6.76 1.54
N LEU A 110 -10.89 -5.83 1.08
CA LEU A 110 -11.36 -5.77 -0.30
C LEU A 110 -10.22 -5.53 -1.30
N SER A 111 -9.21 -4.74 -0.93
CA SER A 111 -8.04 -4.51 -1.78
C SER A 111 -7.22 -5.79 -1.98
N GLY A 112 -7.23 -6.72 -1.03
CA GLY A 112 -6.61 -8.03 -1.19
C GLY A 112 -7.27 -8.87 -2.29
N PHE A 113 -8.60 -8.94 -2.30
CA PHE A 113 -9.34 -9.61 -3.37
C PHE A 113 -9.18 -8.92 -4.73
N PHE A 114 -9.24 -7.58 -4.76
CA PHE A 114 -9.03 -6.83 -5.98
C PHE A 114 -7.64 -7.09 -6.58
N TYR A 115 -6.61 -7.08 -5.72
CA TYR A 115 -5.25 -7.40 -6.13
C TYR A 115 -5.17 -8.81 -6.71
N GLY A 116 -5.64 -9.82 -5.97
CA GLY A 116 -5.65 -11.22 -6.39
C GLY A 116 -6.37 -11.48 -7.71
N PHE A 117 -7.53 -10.84 -7.91
CA PHE A 117 -8.29 -10.90 -9.15
C PHE A 117 -7.50 -10.36 -10.34
N VAL A 118 -6.88 -9.19 -10.21
CA VAL A 118 -6.08 -8.58 -11.29
C VAL A 118 -4.84 -9.42 -11.61
N ILE A 119 -4.16 -9.94 -10.59
CA ILE A 119 -3.03 -10.84 -10.76
C ILE A 119 -3.45 -12.10 -11.51
N SER A 120 -4.59 -12.67 -11.13
CA SER A 120 -5.15 -13.87 -11.76
C SER A 120 -5.51 -13.62 -13.23
N LEU A 121 -6.07 -12.45 -13.55
CA LEU A 121 -6.46 -12.08 -14.91
C LEU A 121 -5.25 -12.03 -15.85
N VAL A 122 -4.15 -11.41 -15.41
CA VAL A 122 -2.90 -11.33 -16.20
C VAL A 122 -2.20 -12.68 -16.26
N SER A 123 -2.16 -13.41 -15.15
CA SER A 123 -1.45 -14.70 -15.04
C SER A 123 -2.13 -15.78 -15.89
N TYR A 124 -3.46 -15.88 -15.84
CA TYR A 124 -4.25 -16.78 -16.67
C TYR A 124 -3.89 -16.64 -18.17
N ARG A 125 -3.83 -15.40 -18.65
CA ARG A 125 -3.51 -15.12 -20.06
C ARG A 125 -2.06 -15.44 -20.39
N THR A 126 -1.16 -15.10 -19.48
CA THR A 126 0.29 -15.32 -19.63
C THR A 126 0.63 -16.80 -19.69
N TYR A 127 -0.02 -17.62 -18.87
CA TYR A 127 0.20 -19.08 -18.83
C TYR A 127 -0.60 -19.86 -19.87
N GLY A 128 -1.37 -19.19 -20.75
CA GLY A 128 -2.10 -19.86 -21.82
C GLY A 128 -3.24 -20.76 -21.34
N MET A 129 -3.79 -20.49 -20.14
CA MET A 129 -4.90 -21.25 -19.59
C MET A 129 -6.19 -20.99 -20.40
N THR A 130 -7.12 -21.94 -20.39
CA THR A 130 -8.34 -21.94 -21.23
C THR A 130 -9.64 -21.59 -20.49
N ASN A 131 -9.69 -21.76 -19.17
CA ASN A 131 -10.83 -21.36 -18.35
C ASN A 131 -10.40 -20.47 -17.17
N PHE A 132 -10.72 -19.17 -17.26
CA PHE A 132 -10.36 -18.19 -16.24
C PHE A 132 -10.98 -18.51 -14.88
N TRP A 133 -12.26 -18.91 -14.85
CA TRP A 133 -12.97 -19.15 -13.59
C TRP A 133 -12.44 -20.36 -12.83
N VAL A 134 -11.97 -21.39 -13.53
CA VAL A 134 -11.30 -22.54 -12.90
C VAL A 134 -9.93 -22.14 -12.36
N TYR A 135 -9.15 -21.36 -13.13
CA TYR A 135 -7.86 -20.86 -12.64
C TYR A 135 -8.03 -19.97 -11.41
N TYR A 136 -8.98 -19.05 -11.46
CA TYR A 136 -9.26 -18.12 -10.36
C TYR A 136 -9.76 -18.84 -9.12
N SER A 137 -10.64 -19.85 -9.24
CA SER A 137 -11.16 -20.59 -8.09
C SER A 137 -10.07 -21.32 -7.31
N VAL A 138 -9.04 -21.83 -8.01
CA VAL A 138 -7.85 -22.44 -7.39
C VAL A 138 -6.99 -21.38 -6.67
N GLY A 139 -6.96 -20.15 -7.17
CA GLY A 139 -6.25 -19.02 -6.55
C GLY A 139 -6.94 -18.44 -5.31
N LEU A 140 -8.26 -18.61 -5.17
CA LEU A 140 -9.05 -17.98 -4.10
C LEU A 140 -8.50 -18.15 -2.68
N PRO A 141 -8.03 -19.33 -2.23
CA PRO A 141 -7.48 -19.48 -0.88
C PRO A 141 -6.31 -18.51 -0.60
N PHE A 142 -5.49 -18.24 -1.61
CA PHE A 142 -4.39 -17.28 -1.51
C PHE A 142 -4.89 -15.84 -1.46
N ASP A 143 -5.93 -15.50 -2.22
CA ASP A 143 -6.57 -14.19 -2.19
C ASP A 143 -7.25 -13.92 -0.84
N PHE A 144 -7.87 -14.96 -0.25
CA PHE A 144 -8.40 -14.91 1.11
C PHE A 144 -7.29 -14.67 2.14
N ALA A 145 -6.18 -15.42 2.05
CA ALA A 145 -5.04 -15.22 2.92
C ALA A 145 -4.49 -13.79 2.79
N HIS A 146 -4.36 -13.28 1.57
CA HIS A 146 -3.91 -11.91 1.31
C HIS A 146 -4.88 -10.87 1.90
N ALA A 147 -6.18 -11.03 1.68
CA ALA A 147 -7.22 -10.14 2.18
C ALA A 147 -7.25 -10.08 3.72
N LEU A 148 -7.20 -11.25 4.38
CA LEU A 148 -7.16 -11.33 5.84
C LEU A 148 -5.84 -10.78 6.39
N GLY A 149 -4.72 -11.06 5.74
CA GLY A 149 -3.42 -10.49 6.05
C GLY A 149 -3.45 -8.96 6.02
N ASN A 150 -3.97 -8.38 4.95
CA ASN A 150 -4.09 -6.93 4.80
C ASN A 150 -4.94 -6.31 5.92
N ALA A 151 -6.09 -6.92 6.25
CA ALA A 151 -6.94 -6.47 7.34
C ALA A 151 -6.23 -6.56 8.71
N GLY A 152 -5.59 -7.69 9.00
CA GLY A 152 -4.85 -7.91 10.25
C GLY A 152 -3.66 -6.95 10.39
N PHE A 153 -2.85 -6.81 9.35
CA PHE A 153 -1.74 -5.85 9.35
C PHE A 153 -2.23 -4.41 9.46
N TYR A 154 -3.37 -4.05 8.86
CA TYR A 154 -3.91 -2.71 9.05
C TYR A 154 -4.26 -2.45 10.51
N ILE A 155 -4.96 -3.39 11.18
CA ILE A 155 -5.34 -3.27 12.59
C ILE A 155 -4.10 -3.11 13.50
N ILE A 156 -3.02 -3.82 13.18
CA ILE A 156 -1.78 -3.80 13.96
C ILE A 156 -0.95 -2.54 13.67
N LEU A 157 -0.76 -2.19 12.40
CA LEU A 157 0.18 -1.17 11.96
C LEU A 157 -0.38 0.25 12.04
N GLU A 158 -1.69 0.44 11.86
CA GLU A 158 -2.31 1.77 11.93
C GLU A 158 -2.01 2.51 13.24
N PRO A 159 -2.20 1.92 14.44
CA PRO A 159 -1.90 2.61 15.70
C PRO A 159 -0.40 2.86 15.91
N ILE A 160 0.48 2.07 15.26
CA ILE A 160 1.94 2.22 15.37
C ILE A 160 2.44 3.34 14.45
N LEU A 161 1.94 3.39 13.21
CA LEU A 161 2.40 4.34 12.19
C LEU A 161 1.70 5.70 12.29
N ARG A 162 0.47 5.75 12.79
CA ARG A 162 -0.30 6.99 12.94
C ARG A 162 0.46 8.08 13.73
N PRO A 163 0.99 7.82 14.95
CA PRO A 163 1.69 8.86 15.72
C PRO A 163 2.94 9.39 14.99
N LEU A 164 3.64 8.52 14.27
CA LEU A 164 4.80 8.89 13.46
C LEU A 164 4.38 9.86 12.35
N PHE A 165 3.34 9.54 11.59
CA PHE A 165 2.86 10.41 10.51
C PHE A 165 2.27 11.73 11.02
N GLU A 166 1.52 11.72 12.12
CA GLU A 166 0.97 12.94 12.72
C GLU A 166 2.08 13.88 13.19
N LYS A 167 3.13 13.36 13.84
CA LYS A 167 4.30 14.14 14.25
C LYS A 167 4.99 14.79 13.04
N LEU A 168 5.21 14.02 11.98
CA LEU A 168 5.87 14.49 10.76
C LEU A 168 5.07 15.56 10.02
N LEU A 169 3.73 15.42 9.97
CA LEU A 169 2.86 16.43 9.37
C LEU A 169 2.85 17.72 10.19
N LYS A 170 2.87 17.63 11.53
CA LYS A 170 2.96 18.80 12.41
C LYS A 170 4.27 19.57 12.21
N GLU A 171 5.40 18.89 12.10
CA GLU A 171 6.70 19.51 11.85
C GLU A 171 6.78 20.22 10.48
N ARG A 172 6.00 19.78 9.49
CA ARG A 172 5.92 20.43 8.16
C ARG A 172 4.98 21.61 8.09
N THR A 173 4.07 21.76 9.04
CA THR A 173 3.10 22.85 9.08
C THR A 173 3.48 23.75 10.25
N PRO A 174 4.44 24.69 10.08
CA PRO A 174 4.85 25.57 11.16
C PRO A 174 3.63 26.33 11.69
N ASN A 175 3.55 26.39 13.02
CA ASN A 175 2.45 27.01 13.74
C ASN A 175 2.37 28.49 13.33
N LYS A 176 1.22 28.96 12.84
CA LYS A 176 1.04 30.38 12.46
C LYS A 176 1.34 31.37 13.60
N LYS A 177 1.44 30.89 14.84
CA LYS A 177 1.84 31.69 16.02
C LYS A 177 3.33 32.04 16.10
N GLU A 178 4.21 31.37 15.36
CA GLU A 178 5.65 31.68 15.31
C GLU A 178 6.02 32.58 14.12
N ALA A 179 5.10 32.75 13.16
CA ALA A 179 5.19 33.77 12.12
C ALA A 179 4.49 35.02 12.63
N GLY A 180 5.18 35.85 13.42
CA GLY A 180 4.68 37.12 13.91
C GLY A 180 4.24 38.06 12.78
N ILE A 181 2.97 37.95 12.39
CA ILE A 181 2.15 38.92 11.65
C ILE A 181 0.77 38.90 12.29
#